data_AF-A0A529Y3U4-F1
#
_entry.id   AF-A0A529Y3U4-F1
#
_cell.length_a   1.000
_cell.length_b   1.000
_cell.length_c   1.000
_cell.angle_alpha   90.00
_cell.angle_beta   90.00
_cell.angle_gamma   90.00
#
_symmetry.space_group_name_H-M   'P 1'
#
loop_
_entity.id
_entity.type
_entity.pdbx_description
1 polymer ?
#
loop_
_entity_poly.entity_id
_entity_poly.type
_entity_poly.pdbx_seq_one_letter_code
_entity_poly.pdbx_strand_id
1 'polypeptide(L)'
;MMGRYWNAVKEGLAREAAAKRPALNRHEREFLAAGIEILETPASPAARIFAALIMVFATGALAWSWLGRIDTYAIVQGKLIPIGKVQVVEPLITGTVKALHARLGAHVEAGEVLVELDPSEYAAERQKLMGNLEAAQVSE
;
A
#
# COMPACT_ATOMS: atom_id res chain seq x y z
N MET A 1 -34.07 -16.98 8.40
CA MET A 1 -34.97 -16.20 7.50
C MET A 1 -34.69 -16.42 6.00
N MET A 2 -33.52 -16.89 5.57
CA MET A 2 -33.17 -17.07 4.14
C MET A 2 -33.92 -18.21 3.41
N GLY A 3 -34.38 -19.25 4.13
CA GLY A 3 -35.02 -20.42 3.54
C GLY A 3 -36.37 -20.15 2.85
N ARG A 4 -37.11 -19.13 3.30
CA ARG A 4 -38.38 -18.73 2.67
C ARG A 4 -38.18 -18.13 1.27
N TYR A 5 -37.10 -17.37 1.09
CA TYR A 5 -36.77 -16.77 -0.21
C TYR A 5 -36.31 -17.83 -1.21
N TRP A 6 -35.55 -18.83 -0.75
CA TRP A 6 -35.10 -19.94 -1.60
C TRP A 6 -36.25 -20.81 -2.11
N ASN A 7 -37.26 -21.04 -1.27
CA ASN A 7 -38.47 -21.76 -1.67
C ASN A 7 -39.31 -20.94 -2.65
N ALA A 8 -39.44 -19.63 -2.44
CA ALA A 8 -40.18 -18.75 -3.36
C ALA A 8 -39.56 -18.74 -4.78
N VAL A 9 -38.22 -18.74 -4.88
CA VAL A 9 -37.52 -18.80 -6.16
C VAL A 9 -37.70 -20.17 -6.83
N LYS A 10 -37.57 -21.26 -6.07
CA LYS A 10 -37.82 -22.63 -6.58
C LYS A 10 -39.25 -22.83 -7.04
N GLU A 11 -40.22 -22.33 -6.29
CA GLU A 11 -41.63 -22.40 -6.62
C GLU A 11 -41.96 -21.54 -7.85
N GLY A 12 -41.33 -20.37 -7.99
CA GLY A 12 -41.46 -19.53 -9.19
C GLY A 12 -40.94 -20.25 -10.45
N LEU A 13 -39.74 -20.81 -10.38
CA LEU A 13 -39.14 -21.60 -11.46
C LEU A 13 -39.95 -22.86 -11.79
N ALA A 14 -40.47 -23.56 -10.78
CA ALA A 14 -41.29 -24.75 -10.97
C ALA A 14 -42.64 -24.42 -11.62
N ARG A 15 -43.26 -23.29 -11.26
CA ARG A 15 -44.50 -22.81 -11.89
C ARG A 15 -44.28 -22.39 -13.33
N GLU A 16 -43.16 -21.73 -13.63
CA GLU A 16 -42.81 -21.34 -14.99
C GLU A 16 -42.50 -22.56 -15.87
N ALA A 17 -41.83 -23.57 -15.32
CA ALA A 17 -41.60 -24.84 -15.99
C ALA A 17 -42.92 -25.61 -16.23
N ALA A 18 -43.85 -25.61 -15.27
CA ALA A 18 -45.15 -26.28 -15.39
C ALA A 18 -46.15 -25.52 -16.27
N ALA A 19 -46.05 -24.19 -16.35
CA ALA A 19 -46.90 -23.34 -17.19
C ALA A 19 -46.45 -23.28 -18.65
N LYS A 20 -45.35 -23.95 -19.00
CA LYS A 20 -44.81 -23.96 -20.36
C LYS A 20 -45.74 -24.77 -21.27
N ARG A 21 -46.61 -24.06 -21.99
CA ARG A 21 -47.49 -24.64 -23.02
C ARG A 21 -46.64 -25.43 -24.04
N PRO A 22 -47.16 -26.57 -24.55
CA PRO A 22 -46.45 -27.34 -25.56
C PRO A 22 -46.16 -26.46 -26.77
N ALA A 23 -44.93 -26.55 -27.30
CA ALA A 23 -44.54 -25.76 -28.45
C ALA A 23 -45.38 -26.16 -29.67
N LEU A 24 -46.16 -25.23 -30.21
CA LEU A 24 -46.99 -25.44 -31.40
C LEU A 24 -46.12 -25.80 -32.60
N ASN A 25 -46.59 -26.75 -33.40
CA ASN A 25 -45.85 -27.26 -34.55
C ASN A 25 -45.78 -26.20 -35.67
N ARG A 26 -44.81 -26.30 -36.59
CA ARG A 26 -44.60 -25.27 -37.63
C ARG A 26 -45.87 -24.96 -38.43
N HIS A 27 -46.63 -25.98 -38.78
CA HIS A 27 -47.87 -25.84 -39.52
C HIS A 27 -48.99 -25.20 -38.71
N GLU A 28 -49.08 -25.47 -37.40
CA GLU A 28 -50.10 -24.86 -36.52
C GLU A 28 -49.87 -23.36 -36.34
N ARG A 29 -48.62 -22.90 -36.42
CA ARG A 29 -48.26 -21.48 -36.36
C ARG A 29 -48.68 -20.69 -37.60
N GLU A 30 -48.63 -21.31 -38.77
CA GLU A 30 -48.99 -20.69 -40.06
C GLU A 30 -50.51 -20.44 -40.18
N PHE A 31 -51.33 -21.11 -39.36
CA PHE A 31 -52.79 -20.94 -39.32
C PHE A 31 -53.28 -19.92 -38.28
N LEU A 32 -52.39 -19.28 -37.52
CA LEU A 32 -52.76 -18.26 -36.55
C LEU A 32 -53.02 -16.92 -37.27
N ALA A 33 -54.03 -16.17 -36.81
CA ALA A 33 -54.24 -14.81 -37.30
C ALA A 33 -52.94 -14.00 -37.11
N ALA A 34 -52.52 -13.23 -38.12
CA ALA A 34 -51.21 -12.56 -38.22
C ALA A 34 -50.76 -11.73 -36.98
N GLY A 35 -51.67 -11.41 -36.06
CA GLY A 35 -51.35 -10.78 -34.77
C GLY A 35 -50.83 -11.73 -33.67
N ILE A 36 -51.08 -13.04 -33.76
CA ILE A 36 -50.64 -14.04 -32.75
C ILE A 36 -49.29 -14.69 -33.15
N GLU A 37 -48.96 -14.73 -34.44
CA GLU A 37 -47.70 -15.31 -34.95
C GLU A 37 -46.44 -14.62 -34.38
N ILE A 38 -46.51 -13.31 -34.15
CA ILE A 38 -45.42 -12.51 -33.56
C ILE A 38 -45.23 -12.82 -32.06
N LEU A 39 -46.31 -13.14 -31.35
CA LEU A 39 -46.29 -13.50 -29.92
C LEU A 39 -45.86 -14.96 -29.69
N GLU A 40 -46.19 -15.85 -30.62
CA GLU A 40 -45.95 -17.29 -30.50
C GLU A 40 -44.70 -17.78 -31.23
N THR A 41 -44.00 -16.90 -31.98
CA THR A 41 -42.68 -17.23 -32.50
C THR A 41 -41.73 -17.47 -31.33
N PRO A 42 -41.26 -18.70 -31.11
CA PRO A 42 -40.37 -18.98 -29.99
C PRO A 42 -39.11 -18.15 -30.16
N ALA A 43 -38.63 -17.56 -29.07
CA ALA A 43 -37.36 -16.83 -29.08
C ALA A 43 -36.30 -17.67 -29.81
N SER A 44 -35.67 -17.06 -30.82
CA SER A 44 -34.76 -17.76 -31.71
C SER A 44 -33.69 -18.50 -30.87
N PRO A 45 -33.20 -19.67 -31.33
CA PRO A 45 -32.17 -20.40 -30.60
C PRO A 45 -30.97 -19.52 -30.20
N ALA A 46 -30.61 -18.57 -31.07
CA ALA A 46 -29.58 -17.56 -30.82
C ALA A 46 -29.93 -16.63 -29.65
N ALA A 47 -31.16 -16.12 -29.56
CA ALA A 47 -31.60 -15.26 -28.45
C ALA A 47 -31.56 -15.99 -27.11
N ARG A 48 -31.90 -17.29 -27.09
CA ARG A 48 -31.81 -18.13 -25.88
C ARG A 48 -30.37 -18.36 -25.43
N ILE A 49 -29.47 -18.63 -26.38
CA ILE A 49 -28.02 -18.78 -26.10
C ILE A 49 -27.47 -17.46 -25.54
N PHE A 50 -27.84 -16.33 -26.14
CA PHE A 50 -27.41 -15.01 -25.69
C PHE A 50 -27.88 -14.70 -24.26
N ALA A 51 -29.15 -14.97 -23.96
CA ALA A 51 -29.69 -14.83 -22.61
C ALA A 51 -28.97 -15.75 -21.59
N ALA A 52 -28.68 -16.99 -21.97
CA ALA A 52 -27.94 -17.93 -21.12
C ALA A 52 -26.51 -17.44 -20.84
N LEU A 53 -25.82 -16.90 -21.85
CA LEU A 53 -24.48 -16.31 -21.69
C LEU A 53 -24.48 -15.15 -20.71
N ILE A 54 -25.47 -14.25 -20.81
CA ILE A 54 -25.61 -13.12 -19.87
C ILE A 54 -25.81 -13.64 -18.45
N MET A 55 -26.66 -14.65 -18.25
CA MET A 55 -26.88 -15.23 -16.92
C MET A 55 -25.62 -15.89 -16.35
N VAL A 56 -24.88 -16.64 -17.17
CA VAL A 56 -23.59 -17.26 -16.77
C VAL A 56 -22.56 -16.19 -16.42
N PHE A 57 -22.45 -15.14 -17.24
CA PHE A 57 -21.54 -14.04 -16.97
C PHE A 57 -21.91 -13.29 -15.68
N ALA A 58 -23.18 -12.96 -15.48
CA ALA A 58 -23.65 -12.27 -14.29
C ALA A 58 -23.41 -13.09 -13.01
N THR A 59 -23.73 -14.39 -13.04
CA THR A 59 -23.45 -15.29 -11.91
C THR A 59 -21.96 -15.46 -11.65
N GLY A 60 -21.14 -15.54 -12.70
CA GLY A 60 -19.68 -15.55 -12.60
C GLY A 60 -19.12 -14.28 -11.95
N ALA A 61 -19.61 -13.11 -12.37
CA ALA A 61 -19.21 -11.83 -11.77
C ALA A 61 -19.62 -11.72 -10.30
N LEU A 62 -20.81 -12.20 -9.94
CA LEU A 62 -21.27 -12.24 -8.54
C LEU A 62 -20.43 -13.20 -7.70
N ALA A 63 -20.11 -14.39 -8.21
CA ALA A 63 -19.24 -15.33 -7.53
C ALA A 63 -17.83 -14.74 -7.36
N TRP A 64 -17.27 -14.13 -8.40
CA TRP A 64 -15.97 -13.48 -8.34
C TRP A 64 -15.96 -12.31 -7.33
N SER A 65 -17.00 -11.49 -7.31
CA SER A 65 -17.15 -10.40 -6.32
C SER A 65 -17.22 -10.93 -4.88
N TRP A 66 -17.86 -12.08 -4.67
CA TRP A 66 -17.94 -12.67 -3.34
C TRP A 66 -16.61 -13.25 -2.85
N LEU A 67 -15.81 -13.82 -3.75
CA LEU A 67 -14.51 -14.41 -3.43
C LEU A 67 -13.36 -13.39 -3.46
N GLY A 68 -13.50 -12.30 -4.21
CA GLY A 68 -12.48 -11.29 -4.44
C GLY A 68 -12.21 -10.44 -3.21
N ARG A 69 -11.03 -10.59 -2.61
CA ARG A 69 -10.51 -9.64 -1.63
C ARG A 69 -9.69 -8.59 -2.39
N ILE A 70 -10.10 -7.33 -2.29
CA ILE A 70 -9.32 -6.21 -2.84
C ILE A 70 -8.42 -5.70 -1.73
N ASP A 71 -7.14 -6.06 -1.80
CA ASP A 71 -6.14 -5.54 -0.87
C ASP A 71 -5.88 -4.07 -1.17
N THR A 72 -6.31 -3.20 -0.25
CA THR A 72 -6.07 -1.76 -0.33
C THR A 72 -4.75 -1.45 0.37
N TYR A 73 -3.75 -1.02 -0.38
CA TYR A 73 -2.50 -0.50 0.17
C TYR A 73 -2.48 1.03 0.11
N ALA A 74 -2.25 1.67 1.26
CA ALA A 74 -2.03 3.10 1.35
C ALA A 74 -0.53 3.37 1.33
N ILE A 75 -0.07 4.14 0.34
CA ILE A 75 1.31 4.62 0.29
C ILE A 75 1.38 5.88 1.16
N VAL A 76 2.14 5.80 2.26
CA VAL A 76 2.39 6.93 3.15
C VAL A 76 3.86 7.32 3.06
N GLN A 77 4.14 8.62 2.95
CA GLN A 77 5.50 9.14 3.05
C GLN A 77 5.90 9.22 4.53
N GLY A 78 6.75 8.29 4.96
CA GLY A 78 7.37 8.31 6.29
C GLY A 78 8.83 8.73 6.19
N LYS A 79 9.31 9.55 7.13
CA LYS A 79 10.74 9.85 7.29
C LYS A 79 11.31 8.91 8.36
N LEU A 80 12.32 8.10 8.00
CA LEU A 80 13.09 7.35 8.98
C LEU A 80 14.04 8.31 9.71
N ILE A 81 13.79 8.50 11.01
CA ILE A 81 14.69 9.24 11.90
C ILE A 81 15.33 8.18 12.82
N PRO A 82 16.66 8.16 12.95
CA PRO A 82 17.31 7.23 13.86
C PRO A 82 16.82 7.43 15.29
N ILE A 83 16.54 6.34 15.99
CA ILE A 83 16.24 6.31 17.41
C ILE A 83 17.51 6.67 18.19
N GLY A 84 17.66 7.94 18.53
CA GLY A 84 18.79 8.46 19.29
C GLY A 84 18.91 9.98 19.22
N LYS A 85 19.75 10.55 20.06
CA LYS A 85 20.14 11.96 19.94
C LYS A 85 21.26 12.06 18.92
N VAL A 86 20.97 12.61 17.73
CA VAL A 86 22.01 13.05 16.80
C VAL A 86 22.60 14.32 17.39
N GLN A 87 23.78 14.22 17.99
CA GLN A 87 24.54 15.37 18.47
C GLN A 87 25.70 15.62 17.52
N VAL A 88 25.83 16.86 17.06
CA VAL A 88 27.02 17.30 16.33
C VAL A 88 28.15 17.40 17.36
N VAL A 89 29.25 16.67 17.13
CA VAL A 89 30.43 16.75 17.99
C VAL A 89 31.23 17.98 17.57
N GLU A 90 31.14 19.04 18.37
CA GLU A 90 31.88 20.28 18.15
C GLU A 90 33.10 20.33 19.07
N PRO A 91 34.27 20.75 18.57
CA PRO A 91 35.41 21.03 19.42
C PRO A 91 35.08 22.15 20.41
N LEU A 92 35.44 21.98 21.69
CA LEU A 92 35.32 23.04 22.70
C LEU A 92 36.21 24.25 22.37
N ILE A 93 37.24 24.03 21.55
CA ILE A 93 38.30 24.97 21.25
C ILE A 93 38.55 24.94 19.74
N THR A 94 38.65 26.12 19.13
CA THR A 94 38.91 26.27 17.69
C THR A 94 40.41 26.22 17.41
N GLY A 95 40.89 25.23 16.67
CA GLY A 95 42.30 25.14 16.27
C GLY A 95 42.48 24.47 14.90
N THR A 96 43.71 24.50 14.38
CA THR A 96 44.04 23.83 13.12
C THR A 96 44.02 22.31 13.31
N VAL A 97 43.32 21.58 12.43
CA VAL A 97 43.26 20.11 12.49
C VAL A 97 44.60 19.51 12.08
N LYS A 98 45.23 18.76 12.98
CA LYS A 98 46.46 18.02 12.76
C LYS A 98 46.20 16.63 12.18
N ALA A 99 45.21 15.91 12.71
CA ALA A 99 44.82 14.58 12.25
C ALA A 99 43.33 14.32 12.49
N LEU A 100 42.70 13.56 11.57
CA LEU A 100 41.34 13.05 11.71
C LEU A 100 41.40 11.52 11.78
N HIS A 101 40.97 10.95 12.91
CA HIS A 101 41.00 9.51 13.17
C HIS A 101 39.66 8.84 12.86
N ALA A 102 38.58 9.61 12.77
CA ALA A 102 37.24 9.10 12.46
C ALA A 102 37.00 8.94 10.95
N ARG A 103 36.32 7.86 10.55
CA ARG A 103 35.83 7.64 9.17
C ARG A 103 34.30 7.73 9.13
N LEU A 104 33.76 8.12 7.96
CA LEU A 104 32.32 8.19 7.76
C LEU A 104 31.67 6.82 8.01
N GLY A 105 30.71 6.76 8.93
CA GLY A 105 30.02 5.52 9.31
C GLY A 105 30.76 4.62 10.30
N ALA A 106 31.92 5.04 10.82
CA ALA A 106 32.59 4.33 11.91
C ALA A 106 31.76 4.41 13.20
N HIS A 107 31.67 3.29 13.92
CA HIS A 107 31.15 3.26 15.28
C HIS A 107 32.24 3.73 16.24
N VAL A 108 31.93 4.68 17.11
CA VAL A 108 32.90 5.29 18.02
C VAL A 108 32.40 5.19 19.45
N GLU A 109 33.31 4.95 20.39
CA GLU A 109 33.01 4.85 21.82
C GLU A 109 33.30 6.16 22.56
N ALA A 110 32.73 6.32 23.76
CA ALA A 110 32.96 7.50 24.58
C ALA A 110 34.43 7.58 25.02
N GLY A 111 35.09 8.70 24.68
CA GLY A 111 36.51 8.92 25.00
C GLY A 111 37.48 8.62 23.86
N GLU A 112 36.99 8.12 22.72
CA GLU A 112 37.82 7.91 21.53
C GLU A 112 38.24 9.25 20.89
N VAL A 113 39.53 9.37 20.54
CA VAL A 113 40.06 10.58 19.91
C VAL A 113 39.60 10.62 18.46
N LEU A 114 38.71 11.54 18.13
CA LEU A 114 38.19 11.71 16.76
C LEU A 114 39.05 12.65 15.92
N VAL A 115 39.50 13.75 16.53
CA VAL A 115 40.23 14.84 15.88
C VAL A 115 41.37 15.28 16.81
N GLU A 116 42.58 15.38 16.26
CA GLU A 116 43.70 16.04 16.93
C GLU A 116 43.85 17.47 16.39
N LEU A 117 43.91 18.44 17.30
CA LEU A 117 44.17 19.84 16.98
C LEU A 117 45.65 20.15 17.23
N ASP A 118 46.24 21.02 16.40
CA ASP A 118 47.62 21.48 16.58
C ASP A 118 47.74 22.31 17.87
N PRO A 119 48.58 21.89 18.84
CA PRO A 119 48.75 22.61 20.10
C PRO A 119 49.67 23.84 19.98
N SER A 120 50.24 24.15 18.82
CA SER A 120 51.28 25.19 18.67
C SER A 120 50.90 26.55 19.25
N GLU A 121 49.70 27.05 18.94
CA GLU A 121 49.18 28.31 19.49
C GLU A 121 48.96 28.24 21.01
N TYR A 122 48.36 27.15 21.50
CA TYR A 122 48.10 26.95 22.93
C TYR A 122 49.37 26.76 23.75
N ALA A 123 50.37 26.11 23.18
CA ALA A 123 51.67 25.90 23.80
C ALA A 123 52.42 27.23 23.98
N ALA A 124 52.36 28.10 22.96
CA ALA A 124 52.94 29.44 23.04
C ALA A 124 52.22 30.32 24.09
N GLU A 125 50.88 30.30 24.11
CA GLU A 125 50.06 31.01 25.10
C GLU A 125 50.39 30.54 26.53
N ARG A 126 50.46 29.22 26.75
CA ARG A 126 50.81 28.63 28.04
C ARG A 126 52.20 29.04 28.51
N GLN A 127 53.17 29.05 27.60
CA GLN A 127 54.54 29.46 27.92
C GLN A 127 54.60 30.93 28.36
N LYS A 128 53.86 31.80 27.68
CA LYS A 128 53.75 33.22 28.03
C LYS A 128 53.11 33.43 29.41
N LEU A 129 52.04 32.70 29.70
CA LEU A 129 51.36 32.76 30.99
C LEU A 129 52.24 32.28 32.14
N MET A 130 53.01 31.20 31.94
CA MET A 130 53.97 30.74 32.94
C MET A 130 55.11 31.75 33.18
N GLY A 131 55.66 32.34 32.13
CA GLY A 131 56.67 33.40 32.28
C GLY A 131 56.15 34.63 33.03
N ASN A 132 54.89 35.01 32.81
CA ASN A 132 54.24 36.10 33.56
C ASN A 132 54.03 35.75 35.04
N LEU A 133 53.68 34.50 35.35
CA LEU A 133 53.53 34.03 36.73
C LEU A 133 54.87 34.07 37.48
N GLU A 134 55.95 33.61 36.85
CA GLU A 134 57.30 33.67 37.41
C GLU A 134 57.75 35.11 37.65
N ALA A 135 57.53 36.00 36.67
CA ALA A 135 57.86 37.41 36.82
C ALA A 135 57.06 38.09 37.95
N ALA A 136 55.77 37.74 38.11
CA ALA A 136 54.93 38.27 39.19
C ALA A 136 55.38 37.77 40.57
N GLN A 137 55.75 36.50 40.69
CA GLN A 137 56.25 35.90 41.95
C GLN A 137 57.62 36.44 42.37
N VAL A 138 58.45 36.90 41.43
CA VAL A 138 59.75 37.53 41.72
C VAL A 138 59.60 39.01 42.09
N SER A 139 58.48 39.64 41.72
CA SER A 139 58.19 41.05 42.02
C SER A 139 57.49 41.29 43.37
N GLU A 140 57.23 40.23 44.13
CA GLU A 140 56.70 40.25 45.51
C GLU A 140 57.83 39.93 46.51
#